data_AF-A0A965VQV4-F1
#
_entry.id   AF-A0A965VQV4-F1
#
_cell.length_a   1.000
_cell.length_b   1.000
_cell.length_c   1.000
_cell.angle_alpha   90.00
_cell.angle_beta   90.00
_cell.angle_gamma   90.00
#
_symmetry.space_group_name_H-M   'P 1'
#
loop_
_entity.id
_entity.type
_entity.pdbx_description
1 polymer ?
#
loop_
_entity_poly.entity_id
_entity_poly.type
_entity_poly.pdbx_seq_one_letter_code
_entity_poly.pdbx_strand_id
1 'polypeptide(L)'
;MAPKNIAKSFLIATATALVVRLFVVEDFRISSDSMTPNLLKGDLILVSKSAFNLRLPFSSFELFRTGKPKRSEVVAFSVPEQGTDTYVKRIVALGGDRVEIKEGSLWINGEMAEYQETPESNQILEKWPSGRSYQITKGKSQLADYGPVDVPADHFFALGDNRSDSVDSRKWGPVPYSCLKGRVALVWISVGSSGGVRPSRWLSAIQ
;
A
#
# COMPACT_ATOMS: atom_id res chain seq x y z
N MET A 1 17.55 39.83 20.81
CA MET A 1 16.42 39.03 20.27
C MET A 1 15.62 38.47 21.44
N ALA A 2 14.37 38.91 21.63
CA ALA A 2 13.62 38.65 22.86
C ALA A 2 12.99 37.24 22.91
N PRO A 3 12.98 36.56 24.08
CA PRO A 3 12.49 35.19 24.25
C PRO A 3 11.02 34.97 23.85
N LYS A 4 10.21 36.04 23.82
CA LYS A 4 8.80 35.99 23.39
C LYS A 4 8.61 35.60 21.93
N ASN A 5 9.58 35.90 21.06
CA ASN A 5 9.48 35.54 19.63
C ASN A 5 9.79 34.05 19.41
N ILE A 6 10.69 33.47 20.21
CA ILE A 6 11.03 32.05 20.15
C ILE A 6 9.83 31.19 20.58
N ALA A 7 9.15 31.57 21.66
CA ALA A 7 7.97 30.86 22.14
C ALA A 7 6.81 30.85 21.12
N LYS A 8 6.56 32.00 20.46
CA LYS A 8 5.54 32.10 19.40
C LYS A 8 5.88 31.22 18.20
N SER A 9 7.12 31.28 17.71
CA SER A 9 7.56 30.46 16.57
C SER A 9 7.50 28.97 16.89
N PHE A 10 7.90 28.57 18.10
CA PHE A 10 7.81 27.17 18.53
C PHE A 10 6.36 26.68 18.61
N LEU A 11 5.44 27.51 19.14
CA LEU A 11 4.02 27.19 19.20
C LEU A 11 3.42 27.03 17.81
N ILE A 12 3.70 27.96 16.88
CA ILE A 12 3.23 27.89 15.49
C ILE A 12 3.78 26.64 14.80
N ALA A 13 5.08 26.33 14.96
CA ALA A 13 5.70 25.15 14.37
C ALA A 13 5.07 23.86 14.91
N THR A 14 4.85 23.78 16.22
CA THR A 14 4.22 22.62 16.88
C THR A 14 2.77 22.45 16.43
N ALA A 15 1.99 23.53 16.40
CA ALA A 15 0.60 23.49 15.92
C ALA A 15 0.53 23.08 14.43
N THR A 16 1.43 23.60 13.60
CA THR A 16 1.53 23.21 12.18
C THR A 16 1.87 21.74 12.03
N ALA A 17 2.88 21.25 12.76
CA ALA A 17 3.25 19.83 12.76
C ALA A 17 2.10 18.93 13.24
N LEU A 18 1.34 19.36 14.24
CA LEU A 18 0.16 18.65 14.72
C LEU A 18 -0.92 18.56 13.63
N VAL A 19 -1.21 19.67 12.93
CA VAL A 19 -2.18 19.69 11.83
C VAL A 19 -1.74 18.75 10.70
N VAL A 20 -0.46 18.80 10.31
CA VAL A 20 0.08 17.87 9.29
C VAL A 20 -0.09 16.42 9.74
N ARG A 21 0.23 16.12 11.01
CA ARG A 21 0.10 14.76 11.57
C ARG A 21 -1.34 14.28 11.65
N LEU A 22 -2.29 15.16 11.95
CA LEU A 22 -3.70 14.78 12.07
C LEU A 22 -4.36 14.55 10.70
N PHE A 23 -4.02 15.37 9.70
CA PHE A 23 -4.78 15.42 8.45
C PHE A 23 -4.04 14.88 7.22
N VAL A 24 -2.71 14.90 7.21
CA VAL A 24 -1.93 14.67 5.97
C VAL A 24 -1.23 13.31 5.99
N VAL A 25 -0.56 12.98 7.08
CA VAL A 25 0.35 11.82 7.14
C VAL A 25 0.08 10.94 8.37
N GLU A 26 0.07 9.62 8.17
CA GLU A 26 0.17 8.63 9.24
C GLU A 26 1.45 7.81 9.09
N ASP A 27 2.04 7.38 10.20
CA ASP A 27 3.13 6.43 10.22
C ASP A 27 2.64 5.03 10.61
N PHE A 28 3.08 4.01 9.87
CA PHE A 28 2.82 2.61 10.20
C PHE A 28 4.11 1.80 10.20
N ARG A 29 4.19 0.80 11.08
CA ARG A 29 5.27 -0.19 11.07
C ARG A 29 4.81 -1.45 10.35
N ILE A 30 5.60 -1.89 9.36
CA ILE A 30 5.36 -3.16 8.65
C ILE A 30 5.69 -4.33 9.56
N SER A 31 4.70 -5.18 9.81
CA SER A 31 4.79 -6.35 10.71
C SER A 31 4.87 -7.70 9.97
N SER A 32 4.65 -7.72 8.66
CA SER A 32 4.60 -8.94 7.83
C SER A 32 5.48 -8.85 6.58
N ASP A 33 5.80 -10.00 5.99
CA ASP A 33 6.61 -10.13 4.77
C ASP A 33 5.76 -10.18 3.48
N SER A 34 4.47 -9.86 3.58
CA SER A 34 3.51 -9.93 2.46
C SER A 34 3.77 -8.94 1.33
N MET A 35 4.63 -7.94 1.57
CA MET A 35 5.00 -6.91 0.59
C MET A 35 6.49 -6.97 0.20
N THR A 36 7.20 -8.04 0.56
CA THR A 36 8.56 -8.31 0.09
C THR A 36 8.55 -8.48 -1.44
N PRO A 37 9.54 -7.94 -2.19
CA PRO A 37 10.75 -7.24 -1.71
C PRO A 37 10.58 -5.73 -1.47
N ASN A 38 9.45 -5.14 -1.86
CA ASN A 38 9.27 -3.68 -1.86
C ASN A 38 9.13 -3.08 -0.46
N LEU A 39 8.45 -3.77 0.46
CA LEU A 39 8.36 -3.38 1.87
C LEU A 39 8.73 -4.57 2.74
N LEU A 40 9.67 -4.34 3.65
CA LEU A 40 10.21 -5.38 4.52
C LEU A 40 9.67 -5.21 5.93
N LYS A 41 9.55 -6.33 6.65
CA LYS A 41 9.27 -6.30 8.09
C LYS A 41 10.24 -5.37 8.82
N GLY A 42 9.69 -4.50 9.65
CA GLY A 42 10.43 -3.46 10.39
C GLY A 42 10.56 -2.10 9.67
N ASP A 43 10.13 -1.98 8.42
CA ASP A 43 10.01 -0.69 7.76
C ASP A 43 8.95 0.18 8.46
N LEU A 44 9.29 1.45 8.70
CA LEU A 44 8.33 2.49 9.07
C LEU A 44 7.97 3.28 7.82
N ILE A 45 6.71 3.15 7.41
CA ILE A 45 6.18 3.80 6.21
C ILE A 45 5.40 5.05 6.55
N LEU A 46 5.48 6.06 5.68
CA LEU A 46 4.59 7.21 5.71
C LEU A 46 3.44 6.99 4.72
N VAL A 47 2.23 7.12 5.23
CA VAL A 47 0.99 6.99 4.48
C VAL A 47 0.35 8.37 4.33
N SER A 48 0.13 8.78 3.09
CA SER A 48 -0.59 10.01 2.77
C SER A 48 -2.09 9.73 2.85
N LYS A 49 -2.74 10.28 3.89
CA LYS A 49 -4.21 10.22 4.08
C LYS A 49 -4.93 11.05 3.02
N SER A 50 -4.38 12.24 2.76
CA SER A 50 -4.92 13.21 1.81
C SER A 50 -4.88 12.76 0.35
N ALA A 51 -4.18 11.66 0.04
CA ALA A 51 -4.14 11.10 -1.31
C ALA A 51 -5.53 10.69 -1.83
N PHE A 52 -6.42 10.26 -0.94
CA PHE A 52 -7.75 9.79 -1.33
C PHE A 52 -8.86 10.61 -0.68
N ASN A 53 -8.85 10.74 0.66
CA ASN A 53 -9.90 11.44 1.39
C ASN A 53 -9.31 12.34 2.47
N LEU A 54 -9.73 13.61 2.53
CA LEU A 54 -9.50 14.44 3.70
C LEU A 54 -10.61 14.13 4.73
N ARG A 55 -10.25 13.46 5.83
CA ARG A 55 -11.17 13.13 6.91
C ARG A 55 -10.93 14.02 8.12
N LEU A 56 -12.00 14.36 8.83
CA LEU A 56 -11.88 15.01 10.14
C LEU A 56 -11.29 14.00 11.15
N PRO A 57 -10.27 14.38 11.93
CA PRO A 57 -9.69 13.50 12.93
C PRO A 57 -10.76 13.11 13.95
N PHE A 58 -10.70 11.87 14.42
CA PHE A 58 -11.65 11.30 15.39
C PHE A 58 -13.10 11.19 14.90
N SER A 59 -13.35 11.25 13.60
CA SER A 59 -14.68 11.05 13.01
C SER A 59 -14.60 10.30 11.69
N SER A 60 -15.74 9.77 11.23
CA SER A 60 -15.88 9.14 9.90
C SER A 60 -16.26 10.13 8.80
N PHE A 61 -16.29 11.43 9.09
CA PHE A 61 -16.75 12.45 8.14
C PHE A 61 -15.69 12.75 7.08
N GLU A 62 -16.03 12.53 5.81
CA GLU A 62 -15.22 12.87 4.65
C GLU A 62 -15.50 14.32 4.23
N LEU A 63 -14.52 15.21 4.35
CA LEU A 63 -14.63 16.62 3.93
C LEU A 63 -14.61 16.73 2.40
N PHE A 64 -13.57 16.14 1.79
CA PHE A 64 -13.35 16.19 0.34
C PHE A 64 -12.70 14.89 -0.13
N ARG A 65 -13.17 14.34 -1.26
CA ARG A 65 -12.49 13.27 -2.01
C ARG A 65 -11.44 13.92 -2.91
N THR A 66 -10.18 13.86 -2.50
CA THR A 66 -9.06 14.53 -3.16
C THR A 66 -8.54 13.75 -4.37
N GLY A 67 -8.73 12.42 -4.39
CA GLY A 67 -8.23 11.57 -5.45
C GLY A 67 -8.91 10.19 -5.50
N LYS A 68 -8.80 9.53 -6.65
CA LYS A 68 -9.18 8.13 -6.82
C LYS A 68 -7.95 7.23 -6.75
N PRO A 69 -8.03 6.05 -6.13
CA PRO A 69 -6.95 5.08 -6.16
C PRO A 69 -6.62 4.70 -7.60
N LYS A 70 -5.33 4.50 -7.87
CA LYS A 70 -4.82 4.11 -9.18
C LYS A 70 -4.25 2.71 -9.11
N ARG A 71 -4.31 1.98 -10.23
CA ARG A 71 -3.64 0.69 -10.36
C ARG A 71 -2.15 0.83 -10.07
N SER A 72 -1.56 -0.21 -9.51
CA SER A 72 -0.17 -0.30 -9.04
C SER A 72 0.19 0.56 -7.83
N GLU A 73 -0.73 1.36 -7.26
CA GLU A 73 -0.46 2.06 -6.00
C GLU A 73 -0.42 1.09 -4.82
N VAL A 74 0.53 1.30 -3.90
CA VAL A 74 0.55 0.61 -2.62
C VAL A 74 -0.28 1.42 -1.62
N VAL A 75 -1.25 0.77 -1.00
CA VAL A 75 -2.25 1.42 -0.15
C VAL A 75 -2.34 0.74 1.21
N ALA A 76 -2.61 1.55 2.23
CA ALA A 76 -2.99 1.09 3.56
C ALA A 76 -4.52 1.14 3.69
N PHE A 77 -5.13 0.08 4.19
CA PHE A 77 -6.58 -0.04 4.37
C PHE A 77 -6.91 -1.01 5.49
N SER A 78 -8.16 -1.00 5.96
CA SER A 78 -8.67 -1.98 6.92
C SER A 78 -9.81 -2.77 6.28
N VAL A 79 -9.92 -4.06 6.57
CA VAL A 79 -11.04 -4.90 6.13
C VAL A 79 -11.86 -5.26 7.37
N PRO A 80 -12.99 -4.58 7.65
CA PRO A 80 -13.72 -4.75 8.91
C PRO A 80 -14.11 -6.20 9.21
N GLU A 81 -14.42 -6.98 8.17
CA GLU A 81 -14.76 -8.40 8.28
C GLU A 81 -13.59 -9.29 8.76
N GLN A 82 -12.35 -8.82 8.60
CA GLN A 82 -11.14 -9.50 9.07
C GLN A 82 -10.64 -8.96 10.42
N GLY A 83 -11.29 -7.93 10.97
CA GLY A 83 -10.94 -7.31 12.25
C GLY A 83 -10.48 -5.86 12.12
N THR A 84 -9.70 -5.41 13.11
CA THR A 84 -9.25 -4.01 13.24
C THR A 84 -7.88 -3.74 12.62
N ASP A 85 -7.25 -4.78 12.05
CA ASP A 85 -5.90 -4.69 11.52
C ASP A 85 -5.83 -3.80 10.28
N THR A 86 -4.65 -3.20 10.08
CA THR A 86 -4.34 -2.42 8.89
C THR A 86 -3.48 -3.26 7.96
N TYR A 87 -3.95 -3.42 6.73
CA TYR A 87 -3.25 -4.13 5.67
C TYR A 87 -2.59 -3.13 4.72
N VAL A 88 -1.38 -3.48 4.28
CA VAL A 88 -0.68 -2.80 3.21
C VAL A 88 -0.59 -3.77 2.04
N LYS A 89 -1.16 -3.38 0.89
CA LYS A 89 -1.19 -4.18 -0.35
C LYS A 89 -1.08 -3.27 -1.58
N ARG A 90 -0.77 -3.85 -2.73
CA ARG A 90 -0.72 -3.17 -4.01
C ARG A 90 -2.02 -3.36 -4.78
N ILE A 91 -2.61 -2.28 -5.25
CA ILE A 91 -3.80 -2.31 -6.11
C ILE A 91 -3.41 -2.91 -7.47
N VAL A 92 -4.09 -3.98 -7.87
CA VAL A 92 -3.92 -4.57 -9.21
C VAL A 92 -5.11 -4.29 -10.13
N ALA A 93 -6.29 -4.06 -9.56
CA ALA A 93 -7.50 -3.74 -10.31
C ALA A 93 -8.42 -2.77 -9.55
N LEU A 94 -9.25 -2.06 -10.30
CA LEU A 94 -10.19 -1.03 -9.82
C LEU A 94 -11.62 -1.35 -10.29
N GLY A 95 -12.60 -0.63 -9.78
CA GLY A 95 -13.99 -0.82 -10.16
C GLY A 95 -14.22 -0.79 -11.68
N GLY A 96 -14.91 -1.81 -12.19
CA GLY A 96 -15.13 -2.06 -13.61
C GLY A 96 -14.14 -3.05 -14.23
N ASP A 97 -13.08 -3.43 -13.52
CA ASP A 97 -12.13 -4.44 -13.97
C ASP A 97 -12.58 -5.86 -13.65
N ARG A 98 -12.16 -6.82 -14.46
CA ARG A 98 -12.30 -8.26 -14.21
C ARG A 98 -10.93 -8.86 -13.89
N VAL A 99 -10.81 -9.50 -12.74
CA VAL A 99 -9.58 -10.10 -12.22
C VAL A 99 -9.68 -11.61 -12.30
N GLU A 100 -8.63 -12.26 -12.80
CA GLU A 100 -8.49 -13.72 -12.80
C GLU A 100 -7.02 -14.08 -12.55
N ILE A 101 -6.78 -15.15 -11.79
CA ILE A 101 -5.47 -15.81 -11.74
C ILE A 101 -5.68 -17.18 -12.35
N LYS A 102 -4.95 -17.46 -13.44
CA LYS A 102 -5.04 -18.71 -14.17
C LYS A 102 -3.66 -19.17 -14.57
N GLU A 103 -3.35 -20.44 -14.33
CA GLU A 103 -2.05 -21.06 -14.64
C GLU A 103 -0.90 -20.27 -13.99
N GLY A 104 -1.14 -19.80 -12.76
CA GLY A 104 -0.18 -19.03 -11.99
C GLY A 104 0.09 -17.60 -12.50
N SER A 105 -0.67 -17.10 -13.48
CA SER A 105 -0.51 -15.76 -14.05
C SER A 105 -1.71 -14.89 -13.74
N LEU A 106 -1.48 -13.59 -13.50
CA LEU A 106 -2.53 -12.62 -13.24
C LEU A 106 -3.06 -12.04 -14.55
N TRP A 107 -4.38 -12.07 -14.70
CA TRP A 107 -5.12 -11.58 -15.86
C TRP A 107 -6.07 -10.48 -15.41
N ILE A 108 -6.02 -9.32 -16.08
CA ILE A 108 -6.95 -8.21 -15.85
C ILE A 108 -7.62 -7.86 -17.17
N ASN A 109 -8.95 -7.90 -17.22
CA ASN A 109 -9.74 -7.62 -18.43
C ASN A 109 -9.33 -8.50 -19.63
N GLY A 110 -8.86 -9.72 -19.38
CA GLY A 110 -8.36 -10.65 -20.41
C GLY A 110 -6.92 -10.39 -20.86
N GLU A 111 -6.23 -9.38 -20.32
CA GLU A 111 -4.81 -9.12 -20.57
C GLU A 111 -3.96 -9.76 -19.48
N MET A 112 -3.01 -10.60 -19.89
CA MET A 112 -2.06 -11.25 -18.97
C MET A 112 -0.94 -10.29 -18.58
N ALA A 113 -0.57 -10.26 -17.30
CA ALA A 113 0.65 -9.60 -16.87
C ALA A 113 1.89 -10.35 -17.41
N GLU A 114 2.89 -9.62 -17.87
CA GLU A 114 4.15 -10.21 -18.32
C GLU A 114 5.09 -10.42 -17.13
N TYR A 115 5.88 -11.49 -17.19
CA TYR A 115 6.83 -11.85 -16.13
C TYR A 115 8.24 -11.94 -16.70
N GLN A 116 9.17 -11.22 -16.08
CA GLN A 116 10.59 -11.30 -16.41
C GLN A 116 11.38 -11.74 -15.18
N GLU A 117 12.20 -12.78 -15.34
CA GLU A 117 13.09 -13.28 -14.29
C GLU A 117 14.07 -12.18 -13.84
N THR A 118 14.38 -12.17 -12.54
CA THR A 118 15.44 -11.32 -11.99
C THR A 118 16.62 -12.19 -11.53
N PRO A 119 17.83 -11.61 -11.32
CA PRO A 119 18.98 -12.37 -10.81
C PRO A 119 18.75 -12.98 -9.42
N GLU A 120 17.78 -12.47 -8.67
CA GLU A 120 17.49 -12.86 -7.30
C GLU A 120 16.51 -14.04 -7.28
N SER A 121 16.89 -15.12 -6.58
CA SER A 121 16.07 -16.34 -6.56
C SER A 121 14.68 -16.07 -5.98
N ASN A 122 13.64 -16.43 -6.73
CA ASN A 122 12.20 -16.25 -6.41
C ASN A 122 11.67 -14.81 -6.53
N GLN A 123 12.43 -13.88 -7.11
CA GLN A 123 11.93 -12.56 -7.47
C GLN A 123 11.75 -12.44 -8.98
N ILE A 124 10.60 -11.94 -9.40
CA ILE A 124 10.30 -11.69 -10.80
C ILE A 124 9.76 -10.27 -10.94
N LEU A 125 10.04 -9.66 -12.08
CA LEU A 125 9.47 -8.39 -12.47
C LEU A 125 8.11 -8.66 -13.13
N GLU A 126 7.02 -8.21 -12.50
CA GLU A 126 5.70 -8.22 -13.10
C GLU A 126 5.50 -6.90 -13.88
N LYS A 127 5.25 -7.01 -15.18
CA LYS A 127 4.99 -5.87 -16.05
C LYS A 127 3.53 -5.87 -16.50
N TRP A 128 2.94 -4.68 -16.42
CA TRP A 128 1.58 -4.44 -16.86
C TRP A 128 1.56 -3.84 -18.27
N PRO A 129 0.54 -4.16 -19.09
CA PRO A 129 0.33 -3.50 -20.39
C PRO A 129 0.29 -1.97 -20.30
N SER A 130 -0.14 -1.43 -19.16
CA SER A 130 -0.11 0.00 -18.84
C SER A 130 1.30 0.62 -18.71
N GLY A 131 2.38 -0.18 -18.82
CA GLY A 131 3.78 0.25 -18.76
C GLY A 131 4.38 0.32 -17.35
N ARG A 132 3.60 0.06 -16.30
CA ARG A 132 4.13 -0.06 -14.93
C ARG A 132 4.69 -1.45 -14.67
N SER A 133 5.82 -1.51 -13.97
CA SER A 133 6.44 -2.76 -13.56
C SER A 133 6.99 -2.68 -12.15
N TYR A 134 6.87 -3.76 -11.40
CA TYR A 134 7.38 -3.84 -10.03
C TYR A 134 7.82 -5.26 -9.70
N GLN A 135 8.76 -5.39 -8.77
CA GLN A 135 9.24 -6.69 -8.33
C GLN A 135 8.20 -7.36 -7.43
N ILE A 136 8.01 -8.65 -7.63
CA ILE A 136 7.18 -9.51 -6.77
C ILE A 136 7.97 -10.74 -6.36
N THR A 137 7.67 -11.28 -5.18
CA THR A 137 8.14 -12.61 -4.79
C THR A 137 7.12 -13.65 -5.25
N LYS A 138 7.57 -14.57 -6.11
CA LYS A 138 6.81 -15.75 -6.55
C LYS A 138 7.63 -16.97 -6.20
N GLY A 139 7.13 -17.75 -5.24
CA GLY A 139 7.71 -19.03 -4.88
C GLY A 139 7.64 -20.04 -6.02
N LYS A 140 8.33 -21.17 -5.85
CA LYS A 140 8.36 -22.28 -6.84
C LYS A 140 6.98 -22.89 -7.13
N SER A 141 5.98 -22.62 -6.28
CA SER A 141 4.60 -23.06 -6.48
C SER A 141 3.85 -22.05 -7.35
N GLN A 142 3.15 -22.54 -8.38
CA GLN A 142 2.25 -21.71 -9.17
C GLN A 142 1.20 -21.07 -8.25
N LEU A 143 0.84 -19.81 -8.53
CA LEU A 143 -0.25 -19.19 -7.79
C LEU A 143 -1.50 -20.03 -7.98
N ALA A 144 -2.21 -20.29 -6.88
CA ALA A 144 -3.51 -20.94 -6.96
C ALA A 144 -4.43 -20.11 -7.88
N ASP A 145 -5.16 -20.81 -8.72
CA ASP A 145 -6.15 -20.17 -9.58
C ASP A 145 -7.18 -19.43 -8.72
N TYR A 146 -7.65 -18.29 -9.21
CA TYR A 146 -8.58 -17.43 -8.51
C TYR A 146 -9.50 -16.72 -9.50
N GLY A 147 -10.78 -16.62 -9.14
CA GLY A 147 -11.78 -15.94 -9.96
C GLY A 147 -12.26 -16.78 -11.14
N PRO A 148 -12.75 -16.14 -12.22
CA PRO A 148 -12.78 -14.68 -12.45
C PRO A 148 -13.71 -13.91 -11.50
N VAL A 149 -13.35 -12.68 -11.15
CA VAL A 149 -14.14 -11.78 -10.30
C VAL A 149 -14.23 -10.39 -10.94
N ASP A 150 -15.44 -9.87 -11.07
CA ASP A 150 -15.66 -8.47 -11.46
C ASP A 150 -15.55 -7.57 -10.24
N VAL A 151 -14.71 -6.54 -10.32
CA VAL A 151 -14.51 -5.55 -9.27
C VAL A 151 -15.66 -4.55 -9.31
N PRO A 152 -16.51 -4.47 -8.26
CA PRO A 152 -17.63 -3.55 -8.25
C PRO A 152 -17.20 -2.09 -8.38
N ALA A 153 -18.12 -1.23 -8.80
CA ALA A 153 -17.91 0.21 -8.71
C ALA A 153 -17.51 0.60 -7.27
N ASP A 154 -16.64 1.59 -7.16
CA ASP A 154 -16.08 2.07 -5.88
C ASP A 154 -15.32 1.02 -5.05
N HIS A 155 -14.84 -0.06 -5.67
CA HIS A 155 -13.98 -1.06 -5.04
C HIS A 155 -12.61 -1.17 -5.74
N PHE A 156 -11.64 -1.75 -5.04
CA PHE A 156 -10.35 -2.15 -5.58
C PHE A 156 -10.06 -3.60 -5.26
N PHE A 157 -9.20 -4.23 -6.06
CA PHE A 157 -8.61 -5.52 -5.77
C PHE A 157 -7.11 -5.33 -5.54
N ALA A 158 -6.61 -5.75 -4.38
CA ALA A 158 -5.21 -5.60 -4.02
C ALA A 158 -4.54 -6.92 -3.63
N LEU A 159 -3.29 -7.09 -4.05
CA LEU A 159 -2.44 -8.24 -3.80
C LEU A 159 -1.19 -7.84 -3.03
N GLY A 160 -0.62 -8.79 -2.28
CA GLY A 160 0.72 -8.61 -1.73
C GLY A 160 1.78 -8.73 -2.83
N ASP A 161 2.88 -7.99 -2.70
CA ASP A 161 4.02 -8.15 -3.61
C ASP A 161 4.71 -9.50 -3.38
N ASN A 162 4.60 -10.06 -2.18
CA ASN A 162 4.92 -11.45 -1.94
C ASN A 162 3.70 -12.32 -2.27
N ARG A 163 3.59 -12.70 -3.54
CA ARG A 163 2.43 -13.42 -4.07
C ARG A 163 2.23 -14.79 -3.45
N SER A 164 3.30 -15.43 -2.99
CA SER A 164 3.25 -16.74 -2.35
C SER A 164 2.95 -16.71 -0.85
N ASP A 165 3.21 -15.60 -0.18
CA ASP A 165 2.99 -15.45 1.26
C ASP A 165 2.28 -14.14 1.58
N SER A 166 1.03 -14.05 1.12
CA SER A 166 0.19 -12.89 1.36
C SER A 166 -1.27 -13.29 1.54
N VAL A 167 -1.84 -12.82 2.65
CA VAL A 167 -3.28 -12.81 2.89
C VAL A 167 -3.81 -11.48 2.37
N ASP A 168 -4.56 -11.55 1.26
CA ASP A 168 -5.01 -10.38 0.48
C ASP A 168 -6.39 -10.61 -0.17
N SER A 169 -6.71 -9.86 -1.23
CA SER A 169 -8.04 -9.91 -1.88
C SER A 169 -8.38 -11.29 -2.46
N ARG A 170 -7.40 -12.20 -2.61
CA ARG A 170 -7.68 -13.62 -2.91
C ARG A 170 -8.46 -14.32 -1.80
N LYS A 171 -8.40 -13.82 -0.57
CA LYS A 171 -9.10 -14.37 0.60
C LYS A 171 -10.43 -13.68 0.89
N TRP A 172 -10.49 -12.36 0.75
CA TRP A 172 -11.66 -11.55 1.14
C TRP A 172 -12.37 -10.84 -0.03
N GLY A 173 -11.86 -10.97 -1.26
CA GLY A 173 -12.45 -10.34 -2.44
C GLY A 173 -12.13 -8.84 -2.60
N PRO A 174 -12.83 -8.14 -3.51
CA PRO A 174 -12.71 -6.71 -3.71
C PRO A 174 -13.05 -5.90 -2.44
N VAL A 175 -12.34 -4.79 -2.21
CA VAL A 175 -12.46 -3.96 -1.01
C VAL A 175 -13.04 -2.58 -1.37
N PRO A 176 -14.04 -2.05 -0.63
CA PRO A 176 -14.59 -0.71 -0.89
C PRO A 176 -13.55 0.41 -0.72
N TYR A 177 -13.62 1.47 -1.52
CA TYR A 177 -12.75 2.65 -1.37
C TYR A 177 -12.89 3.33 0.00
N SER A 178 -14.04 3.20 0.67
CA SER A 178 -14.25 3.73 2.02
C SER A 178 -13.30 3.11 3.05
N CYS A 179 -12.80 1.90 2.80
CA CYS A 179 -11.84 1.19 3.65
C CYS A 179 -10.40 1.71 3.51
N LEU A 180 -10.10 2.53 2.50
CA LEU A 180 -8.76 3.11 2.32
C LEU A 180 -8.44 4.05 3.48
N LYS A 181 -7.21 3.90 4.01
CA LYS A 181 -6.60 4.82 4.97
C LYS A 181 -5.65 5.80 4.29
N GLY A 182 -5.00 5.40 3.20
CA GLY A 182 -4.15 6.28 2.41
C GLY A 182 -3.20 5.53 1.49
N ARG A 183 -2.43 6.31 0.72
CA ARG A 183 -1.38 5.79 -0.17
C ARG A 183 -0.05 5.75 0.56
N VAL A 184 0.69 4.64 0.44
CA VAL A 184 2.05 4.57 0.96
C VAL A 184 2.94 5.46 0.11
N ALA A 185 3.58 6.46 0.73
CA ALA A 185 4.41 7.44 0.05
C ALA A 185 5.88 7.02 0.00
N LEU A 186 6.44 6.62 1.15
CA LEU A 186 7.85 6.24 1.28
C LEU A 186 8.10 5.41 2.54
N VAL A 187 9.24 4.74 2.60
CA VAL A 187 9.85 4.23 3.83
C VAL A 187 10.69 5.35 4.44
N TRP A 188 10.36 5.83 5.63
CA TRP A 188 11.10 6.96 6.21
C TRP A 188 12.30 6.48 7.03
N ILE A 189 12.12 5.39 7.77
CA ILE A 189 13.13 4.72 8.57
C ILE A 189 12.87 3.23 8.46
N SER A 190 13.94 2.46 8.50
CA SER A 190 13.86 1.01 8.52
C SER A 190 14.75 0.44 9.61
N VAL A 191 14.15 -0.33 10.51
CA VAL A 191 14.83 -1.07 11.57
C VAL A 191 14.33 -2.51 11.55
N GLY A 192 15.22 -3.46 11.25
CA GLY A 192 14.90 -4.88 11.23
C GLY A 192 14.35 -5.37 12.57
N SER A 193 13.64 -6.50 12.54
CA SER A 193 13.00 -7.07 13.73
C SER A 193 13.99 -7.43 14.85
N SER A 194 15.27 -7.65 14.52
CA SER A 194 16.35 -7.90 15.49
C SER A 194 17.05 -6.64 15.99
N GLY A 195 16.61 -5.44 15.58
CA GLY A 195 17.19 -4.15 15.99
C GLY A 195 18.23 -3.55 15.05
N GLY A 196 18.63 -4.25 13.99
CA GLY A 196 19.57 -3.71 12.99
C GLY A 196 18.93 -2.62 12.11
N VAL A 197 19.56 -1.45 11.99
CA VAL A 197 19.11 -0.39 11.08
C VAL A 197 19.46 -0.71 9.63
N ARG A 198 18.60 -0.33 8.68
CA ARG A 198 18.86 -0.46 7.22
C ARG A 198 18.84 0.93 6.55
N PRO A 199 19.92 1.73 6.63
CA PRO A 199 19.93 3.11 6.14
C PRO A 199 19.70 3.25 4.63
N SER A 200 20.06 2.25 3.84
CA SER A 200 19.82 2.23 2.38
C SER A 200 18.34 2.28 1.99
N ARG A 201 17.44 2.00 2.94
CA ARG A 201 15.98 2.06 2.76
C ARG A 201 15.36 3.34 3.34
N TRP A 202 16.15 4.23 3.93
CA TRP A 202 15.60 5.45 4.53
C TRP A 202 15.26 6.45 3.42
N LEU A 203 14.09 7.07 3.55
CA LEU A 203 13.52 7.99 2.55
C LEU A 203 13.34 7.37 1.15
N SER A 204 13.29 6.04 1.04
CA SER A 204 13.11 5.38 -0.25
C SER A 204 11.65 5.44 -0.70
N ALA A 205 11.45 5.85 -1.95
CA ALA A 205 10.16 5.75 -2.61
C ALA A 205 9.75 4.28 -2.81
N ILE A 206 8.44 4.05 -2.88
CA ILE A 206 7.88 2.74 -3.22
C ILE A 206 7.79 2.64 -4.74
N GLN A 207 8.26 1.51 -5.29
CA GLN A 207 8.11 1.16 -6.70
C GLN A 207 6.64 1.06 -7.11
#